data_AF-A0A1G3QWS9-F1
#
_entry.id   AF-A0A1G3QWS9-F1
#
_cell.length_a   1.000
_cell.length_b   1.000
_cell.length_c   1.000
_cell.angle_alpha   90.00
_cell.angle_beta   90.00
_cell.angle_gamma   90.00
#
_symmetry.space_group_name_H-M   'P 1'
#
loop_
_entity.id
_entity.type
_entity.pdbx_description
1 polymer ?
#
loop_
_entity_poly.entity_id
_entity_poly.type
_entity_poly.pdbx_seq_one_letter_code
_entity_poly.pdbx_strand_id
1 'polypeptide(L)'
;MRDYCSRCNIFYYENPLPVVSTIVVNDSREVLLVKRKKDPYMGMWCLPIGFAESGEDMREAALRELEEEAGVRGEVIRLIDVDTVENYFYGSLAIVTYEVRIIAGAVSPGDDAVDARYYPIMELPELAWPSNEKAIKIYIDLYHDTWAMIDSYRQLYPEINSMDMLSQVTGEQKRFLSNVLGRMLSTYDKEISRTWADELSYKIPVLKEYLDLLVPINEKILSAIQDHLQGNSIKFVFSDFVETGRELKNKHLPLPELITALALSRKSIWERAQNNRILASPLEIYTALELNNRIIFLYDRFIYYLAKGYCE
;
A
#
# COMPACT_ATOMS: atom_id res chain seq x y z
N MET A 1 -32.64 7.97 -34.28
CA MET A 1 -33.50 6.78 -34.47
C MET A 1 -32.56 5.70 -34.98
N ARG A 2 -32.58 4.47 -34.43
CA ARG A 2 -31.63 3.43 -34.87
C ARG A 2 -32.04 2.92 -36.25
N ASP A 3 -31.07 2.71 -37.11
CA ASP A 3 -31.32 2.11 -38.41
C ASP A 3 -31.76 0.65 -38.22
N TYR A 4 -32.80 0.27 -38.94
CA TYR A 4 -33.41 -1.06 -38.83
C TYR A 4 -33.72 -1.61 -40.22
N CYS A 5 -33.24 -2.82 -40.50
CA CYS A 5 -33.56 -3.52 -41.73
C CYS A 5 -34.82 -4.36 -41.55
N SER A 6 -35.95 -3.93 -42.12
CA SER A 6 -37.21 -4.68 -42.08
C SER A 6 -37.18 -6.02 -42.80
N ARG A 7 -36.25 -6.21 -43.75
CA ARG A 7 -36.07 -7.49 -44.46
C ARG A 7 -35.30 -8.52 -43.64
N CYS A 8 -34.25 -8.10 -42.94
CA CYS A 8 -33.41 -8.98 -42.14
C CYS A 8 -33.85 -9.06 -40.67
N ASN A 9 -34.75 -8.15 -40.24
CA ASN A 9 -35.18 -7.98 -38.85
C ASN A 9 -34.01 -7.71 -37.88
N ILE A 10 -33.05 -6.86 -38.29
CA ILE A 10 -31.82 -6.54 -37.54
C ILE A 10 -31.71 -5.02 -37.36
N PHE A 11 -31.27 -4.58 -36.17
CA PHE A 11 -30.88 -3.20 -35.88
C PHE A 11 -29.40 -2.97 -36.18
N TYR A 12 -29.09 -1.83 -36.78
CA TYR A 12 -27.73 -1.34 -36.92
C TYR A 12 -27.42 -0.36 -35.79
N TYR A 13 -26.19 -0.46 -35.30
CA TYR A 13 -25.68 0.38 -34.23
C TYR A 13 -24.53 1.20 -34.79
N GLU A 14 -24.65 2.51 -34.70
CA GLU A 14 -23.50 3.41 -34.82
C GLU A 14 -22.82 3.44 -33.45
N ASN A 15 -21.72 2.70 -33.34
CA ASN A 15 -20.95 2.59 -32.12
C ASN A 15 -19.71 3.48 -32.22
N PRO A 16 -19.23 4.03 -31.08
CA PRO A 16 -17.93 4.68 -31.06
C PRO A 16 -16.84 3.68 -31.45
N LEU A 17 -15.82 4.15 -32.16
CA LEU A 17 -14.69 3.31 -32.54
C LEU A 17 -13.84 2.98 -31.30
N PRO A 18 -13.48 1.70 -31.08
CA PRO A 18 -12.67 1.31 -29.94
C PRO A 18 -11.21 1.69 -30.16
N VAL A 19 -10.66 2.41 -29.18
CA VAL A 19 -9.27 2.88 -29.17
C VAL A 19 -8.64 2.47 -27.85
N VAL A 20 -7.39 2.04 -27.88
CA VAL A 20 -6.63 1.61 -26.70
C VAL A 20 -5.45 2.54 -26.50
N SER A 21 -5.12 2.83 -25.25
CA SER A 21 -4.03 3.73 -24.86
C SER A 21 -3.25 3.11 -23.70
N THR A 22 -1.95 3.40 -23.59
CA THR A 22 -1.12 2.85 -22.51
C THR A 22 -0.39 3.95 -21.73
N ILE A 23 -0.38 3.82 -20.41
CA ILE A 23 0.47 4.60 -19.50
C ILE A 23 1.59 3.69 -19.04
N VAL A 24 2.81 4.05 -19.42
CA VAL A 24 4.04 3.38 -18.99
C VAL A 24 4.90 4.41 -18.27
N VAL A 25 5.18 4.17 -16.99
CA VAL A 25 5.98 5.07 -16.15
C VAL A 25 7.18 4.32 -15.60
N ASN A 26 8.37 4.92 -15.73
CA ASN A 26 9.61 4.34 -15.20
C ASN A 26 9.83 4.70 -13.72
N ASP A 27 10.87 4.15 -13.10
CA ASP A 27 11.22 4.41 -11.69
C ASP A 27 11.56 5.88 -11.39
N SER A 28 11.96 6.64 -12.41
CA SER A 28 12.24 8.08 -12.34
C SER A 28 10.98 8.95 -12.39
N ARG A 29 9.77 8.34 -12.43
CA ARG A 29 8.47 9.02 -12.61
C ARG A 29 8.38 9.76 -13.94
N GLU A 30 8.92 9.15 -14.97
CA GLU A 30 8.80 9.65 -16.33
C GLU A 30 7.83 8.76 -17.11
N VAL A 31 6.88 9.38 -17.80
CA VAL A 31 5.91 8.68 -18.66
C VAL A 31 6.44 8.57 -20.09
N LEU A 32 6.26 7.41 -20.70
CA LEU A 32 6.59 7.17 -22.10
C LEU A 32 5.55 7.85 -23.00
N LEU A 33 6.01 8.72 -23.89
CA LEU A 33 5.18 9.36 -24.90
C LEU A 33 5.74 9.05 -26.29
N VAL A 34 4.83 9.04 -27.27
CA VAL A 34 5.14 8.94 -28.70
C VAL A 34 4.70 10.22 -29.40
N LYS A 35 5.45 10.62 -30.43
CA LYS A 35 5.17 11.81 -31.23
C LYS A 35 4.51 11.41 -32.54
N ARG A 36 3.28 11.90 -32.77
CA ARG A 36 2.45 11.48 -33.90
C ARG A 36 3.06 11.87 -35.25
N LYS A 37 3.06 10.92 -36.20
CA LYS A 37 3.54 11.13 -37.58
C LYS A 37 2.46 11.57 -38.57
N LYS A 38 1.18 11.36 -38.25
CA LYS A 38 0.04 11.58 -39.15
C LYS A 38 -1.03 12.45 -38.49
N ASP A 39 -1.88 13.05 -39.32
CA ASP A 39 -3.10 13.72 -38.86
C ASP A 39 -4.12 12.73 -38.27
N PRO A 40 -5.01 13.20 -37.37
CA PRO A 40 -5.02 14.54 -36.75
C PRO A 40 -3.87 14.72 -35.76
N TYR A 41 -3.56 15.98 -35.39
CA TYR A 41 -2.53 16.32 -34.40
C TYR A 41 -1.11 15.87 -34.75
N MET A 42 -0.77 15.91 -36.04
CA MET A 42 0.57 15.59 -36.51
C MET A 42 1.63 16.42 -35.77
N GLY A 43 2.67 15.77 -35.24
CA GLY A 43 3.76 16.41 -34.50
C GLY A 43 3.46 16.69 -33.03
N MET A 44 2.27 16.40 -32.52
CA MET A 44 1.96 16.45 -31.09
C MET A 44 2.36 15.15 -30.38
N TRP A 45 2.55 15.23 -29.07
CA TRP A 45 2.86 14.08 -28.22
C TRP A 45 1.57 13.43 -27.70
N CYS A 46 1.56 12.13 -27.54
CA CYS A 46 0.48 11.39 -26.89
C CYS A 46 1.03 10.18 -26.15
N LEU A 47 0.18 9.57 -25.33
CA LEU A 47 0.40 8.20 -24.89
C LEU A 47 0.42 7.28 -26.14
N PRO A 48 1.13 6.15 -26.11
CA PRO A 48 0.99 5.13 -27.16
C PRO A 48 -0.49 4.73 -27.26
N ILE A 49 -1.07 4.88 -28.46
CA ILE A 49 -2.52 4.88 -28.67
C ILE A 49 -2.88 4.46 -30.11
N GLY A 50 -3.80 3.50 -30.23
CA GLY A 50 -4.26 3.04 -31.52
C GLY A 50 -5.61 2.32 -31.49
N PHE A 51 -6.05 1.84 -32.64
CA PHE A 51 -7.37 1.21 -32.77
C PHE A 51 -7.30 -0.26 -32.39
N ALA A 52 -8.34 -0.75 -31.70
CA ALA A 52 -8.48 -2.19 -31.50
C ALA A 52 -8.96 -2.85 -32.80
N GLU A 53 -8.36 -3.98 -33.17
CA GLU A 53 -8.77 -4.74 -34.34
C GLU A 53 -9.92 -5.71 -34.04
N SER A 54 -10.66 -6.11 -35.08
CA SER A 54 -11.77 -7.06 -34.92
C SER A 54 -11.27 -8.44 -34.49
N GLY A 55 -11.76 -8.92 -33.35
CA GLY A 55 -11.39 -10.23 -32.80
C GLY A 55 -10.23 -10.19 -31.80
N GLU A 56 -9.69 -9.01 -31.50
CA GLU A 56 -8.61 -8.78 -30.54
C GLU A 56 -9.17 -8.43 -29.14
N ASP A 57 -8.55 -8.90 -28.05
CA ASP A 57 -8.86 -8.40 -26.70
C ASP A 57 -8.29 -6.99 -26.53
N MET A 58 -9.00 -6.10 -25.83
CA MET A 58 -8.54 -4.71 -25.63
C MET A 58 -7.17 -4.61 -24.96
N ARG A 59 -6.79 -5.59 -24.11
CA ARG A 59 -5.45 -5.61 -23.51
C ARG A 59 -4.39 -6.03 -24.51
N GLU A 60 -4.70 -6.99 -25.38
CA GLU A 60 -3.81 -7.44 -26.45
C GLU A 60 -3.56 -6.30 -27.45
N ALA A 61 -4.64 -5.60 -27.85
CA ALA A 61 -4.55 -4.40 -28.67
C ALA A 61 -3.64 -3.35 -28.04
N ALA A 62 -3.82 -3.05 -26.75
CA ALA A 62 -3.00 -2.05 -26.06
C ALA A 62 -1.51 -2.42 -26.02
N LEU A 63 -1.19 -3.70 -25.85
CA LEU A 63 0.19 -4.21 -25.84
C LEU A 63 0.81 -4.23 -27.25
N ARG A 64 0.03 -4.58 -28.27
CA ARG A 64 0.46 -4.52 -29.68
C ARG A 64 0.79 -3.08 -30.07
N GLU A 65 -0.13 -2.14 -29.85
CA GLU A 65 0.08 -0.72 -30.17
C GLU A 65 1.30 -0.15 -29.43
N LEU A 66 1.50 -0.52 -28.16
CA LEU A 66 2.68 -0.13 -27.41
C LEU A 66 3.99 -0.65 -28.03
N GLU A 67 4.00 -1.89 -28.51
CA GLU A 67 5.17 -2.47 -29.19
C GLU A 67 5.39 -1.81 -30.56
N GLU A 68 4.33 -1.60 -31.33
CA GLU A 68 4.35 -1.01 -32.67
C GLU A 68 4.74 0.47 -32.67
N GLU A 69 4.32 1.26 -31.67
CA GLU A 69 4.61 2.70 -31.64
C GLU A 69 5.88 3.05 -30.86
N ALA A 70 6.23 2.25 -29.83
CA ALA A 70 7.29 2.59 -28.88
C ALA A 70 8.37 1.51 -28.71
N GLY A 71 8.28 0.37 -29.40
CA GLY A 71 9.33 -0.67 -29.43
C GLY A 71 9.51 -1.45 -28.12
N VAL A 72 8.54 -1.36 -27.20
CA VAL A 72 8.60 -1.99 -25.89
C VAL A 72 7.44 -2.97 -25.69
N ARG A 73 7.75 -4.09 -25.05
CA ARG A 73 6.76 -5.11 -24.68
C ARG A 73 6.47 -5.01 -23.19
N GLY A 74 5.20 -5.13 -22.84
CA GLY A 74 4.74 -4.96 -21.47
C GLY A 74 3.71 -5.98 -21.02
N GLU A 75 3.35 -5.86 -19.76
CA GLU A 75 2.26 -6.57 -19.10
C GLU A 75 1.26 -5.54 -18.55
N VAL A 76 -0.02 -5.73 -18.82
CA VAL A 76 -1.09 -4.87 -18.30
C VAL A 76 -1.22 -5.09 -16.79
N ILE A 77 -1.06 -4.01 -16.02
CA ILE A 77 -1.22 -4.01 -14.57
C ILE A 77 -2.69 -3.80 -14.20
N ARG A 78 -3.32 -2.75 -14.75
CA ARG A 78 -4.72 -2.42 -14.48
C ARG A 78 -5.31 -1.50 -15.55
N LEU A 79 -6.64 -1.40 -15.56
CA LEU A 79 -7.38 -0.35 -16.26
C LEU A 79 -7.27 0.96 -15.48
N ILE A 80 -6.98 2.07 -16.15
CA ILE A 80 -6.87 3.41 -15.55
C ILE A 80 -8.13 4.24 -15.83
N ASP A 81 -8.55 4.33 -17.09
CA ASP A 81 -9.70 5.14 -17.48
C ASP A 81 -10.41 4.56 -18.71
N VAL A 82 -11.70 4.87 -18.84
CA VAL A 82 -12.50 4.68 -20.06
C VAL A 82 -13.17 6.01 -20.36
N ASP A 83 -12.82 6.60 -21.50
CA ASP A 83 -13.28 7.93 -21.89
C ASP A 83 -13.97 7.91 -23.25
N THR A 84 -14.90 8.83 -23.47
CA THR A 84 -15.55 9.02 -24.77
C THR A 84 -15.18 10.37 -25.33
N VAL A 85 -14.60 10.38 -26.53
CA VAL A 85 -14.11 11.60 -27.17
C VAL A 85 -14.78 11.74 -28.54
N GLU A 86 -15.38 12.91 -28.77
CA GLU A 86 -15.83 13.30 -30.10
C GLU A 86 -14.68 13.92 -30.87
N ASN A 87 -14.29 13.29 -31.98
CA ASN A 87 -13.22 13.76 -32.84
C ASN A 87 -13.77 14.17 -34.22
N TYR A 88 -13.31 15.32 -34.73
CA TYR A 88 -13.80 15.85 -36.01
C TYR A 88 -13.46 14.96 -37.22
N PHE A 89 -12.42 14.13 -37.12
CA PHE A 89 -11.91 13.28 -38.18
C PHE A 89 -12.48 11.86 -38.10
N TYR A 90 -12.49 11.25 -36.91
CA TYR A 90 -12.93 9.87 -36.70
C TYR A 90 -14.37 9.72 -36.19
N GLY A 91 -15.03 10.81 -35.77
CA GLY A 91 -16.31 10.75 -35.08
C GLY A 91 -16.16 10.36 -33.60
N SER A 92 -17.13 9.61 -33.08
CA SER A 92 -17.15 9.20 -31.67
C SER A 92 -16.14 8.08 -31.41
N LEU A 93 -15.29 8.26 -30.39
CA LEU A 93 -14.24 7.31 -29.99
C LEU A 93 -14.46 6.85 -28.54
N ALA A 94 -14.26 5.57 -28.28
CA ALA A 94 -14.22 5.00 -26.94
C ALA A 94 -12.77 4.61 -26.61
N ILE A 95 -12.10 5.41 -25.78
CA ILE A 95 -10.68 5.26 -25.47
C ILE A 95 -10.53 4.53 -24.13
N VAL A 96 -9.90 3.37 -24.16
CA VAL A 96 -9.62 2.53 -22.98
C VAL A 96 -8.13 2.65 -22.65
N THR A 97 -7.80 3.20 -21.48
CA THR A 97 -6.40 3.43 -21.09
C THR A 97 -5.96 2.47 -20.00
N TYR A 98 -4.85 1.76 -20.24
CA TYR A 98 -4.26 0.79 -19.32
C TYR A 98 -2.93 1.28 -18.74
N GLU A 99 -2.65 0.92 -17.49
CA GLU A 99 -1.30 0.95 -16.94
C GLU A 99 -0.54 -0.30 -17.39
N VAL A 100 0.66 -0.11 -17.91
CA VAL A 100 1.50 -1.20 -18.42
C VAL A 100 2.89 -1.12 -17.81
N ARG A 101 3.41 -2.28 -17.37
CA ARG A 101 4.80 -2.44 -16.94
C ARG A 101 5.62 -3.02 -18.08
N ILE A 102 6.77 -2.43 -18.38
CA ILE A 102 7.70 -2.98 -19.38
C ILE A 102 8.33 -4.28 -18.86
N ILE A 103 8.37 -5.30 -19.71
CA ILE A 103 9.04 -6.58 -19.46
C ILE A 103 10.22 -6.81 -20.42
N ALA A 104 10.23 -6.17 -21.59
CA ALA A 104 11.30 -6.29 -22.58
C ALA A 104 11.25 -5.16 -23.61
N GLY A 105 12.31 -5.04 -24.42
CA GLY A 105 12.42 -4.07 -25.50
C GLY A 105 13.19 -2.82 -25.11
N ALA A 106 13.36 -1.91 -26.06
CA ALA A 106 14.03 -0.64 -25.87
C ALA A 106 13.21 0.45 -26.55
N VAL A 107 13.04 1.58 -25.87
CA VAL A 107 12.22 2.68 -26.38
C VAL A 107 12.78 3.13 -27.73
N SER A 108 11.96 3.01 -28.75
CA SER A 108 12.26 3.44 -30.11
C SER A 108 10.95 3.76 -30.84
N PRO A 109 10.91 4.80 -31.67
CA PRO A 109 9.71 5.10 -32.44
C PRO A 109 9.50 4.01 -33.50
N GLY A 110 8.27 3.50 -33.59
CA GLY A 110 7.88 2.60 -34.67
C GLY A 110 7.08 3.29 -35.77
N ASP A 111 6.14 2.56 -36.39
CA ASP A 111 5.68 2.87 -37.75
C ASP A 111 4.95 4.21 -37.89
N ASP A 112 4.15 4.55 -36.85
CA ASP A 112 3.29 5.74 -36.81
C ASP A 112 3.77 6.83 -35.83
N ALA A 113 4.94 6.63 -35.22
CA ALA A 113 5.63 7.60 -34.39
C ALA A 113 6.86 8.18 -35.10
N VAL A 114 7.11 9.49 -34.95
CA VAL A 114 8.37 10.12 -35.39
C VAL A 114 9.43 10.16 -34.28
N ASP A 115 9.01 10.02 -33.04
CA ASP A 115 9.87 10.01 -31.85
C ASP A 115 9.14 9.28 -30.71
N ALA A 116 9.89 8.66 -29.81
CA ALA A 116 9.38 7.97 -28.62
C ALA A 116 10.37 8.18 -27.48
N ARG A 117 9.92 8.75 -26.36
CA ARG A 117 10.79 9.05 -25.22
C ARG A 117 10.03 9.28 -23.92
N TYR A 118 10.78 9.23 -22.84
CA TYR A 118 10.29 9.53 -21.50
C TYR A 118 10.23 11.04 -21.23
N TYR A 119 9.18 11.44 -20.52
CA TYR A 119 8.97 12.80 -20.02
C TYR A 119 8.65 12.78 -18.53
N PRO A 120 9.21 13.69 -17.70
CA PRO A 120 8.80 13.79 -16.31
C PRO A 120 7.28 13.97 -16.20
N ILE A 121 6.61 13.11 -15.44
CA ILE A 121 5.14 13.03 -15.45
C ILE A 121 4.47 14.30 -14.87
N MET A 122 5.23 15.10 -14.11
CA MET A 122 4.79 16.37 -13.57
C MET A 122 5.10 17.57 -14.49
N GLU A 123 5.86 17.36 -15.57
CA GLU A 123 6.31 18.40 -16.52
C GLU A 123 6.06 17.94 -17.96
N LEU A 124 4.80 17.64 -18.26
CA LEU A 124 4.39 17.12 -19.56
C LEU A 124 4.38 18.20 -20.64
N PRO A 125 4.70 17.83 -21.90
CA PRO A 125 4.36 18.67 -23.05
C PRO A 125 2.85 18.71 -23.26
N GLU A 126 2.38 19.63 -24.11
CA GLU A 126 1.00 19.63 -24.58
C GLU A 126 0.69 18.31 -25.31
N LEU A 127 -0.41 17.65 -24.91
CA LEU A 127 -0.80 16.35 -25.43
C LEU A 127 -1.85 16.49 -26.53
N ALA A 128 -1.82 15.58 -27.50
CA ALA A 128 -2.75 15.56 -28.62
C ALA A 128 -4.22 15.35 -28.20
N TRP A 129 -4.43 14.66 -27.07
CA TRP A 129 -5.75 14.19 -26.66
C TRP A 129 -6.04 14.55 -25.20
N PRO A 130 -7.17 15.24 -24.91
CA PRO A 130 -7.60 15.52 -23.53
C PRO A 130 -7.81 14.27 -22.68
N SER A 131 -8.18 13.14 -23.30
CA SER A 131 -8.31 11.85 -22.62
C SER A 131 -6.98 11.33 -22.07
N ASN A 132 -5.85 11.63 -22.73
CA ASN A 132 -4.52 11.29 -22.21
C ASN A 132 -4.19 12.11 -20.95
N GLU A 133 -4.48 13.41 -20.94
CA GLU A 133 -4.27 14.27 -19.77
C GLU A 133 -5.10 13.78 -18.57
N LYS A 134 -6.38 13.45 -18.82
CA LYS A 134 -7.27 12.90 -17.79
C LYS A 134 -6.75 11.57 -17.23
N ALA A 135 -6.34 10.65 -18.09
CA ALA A 135 -5.81 9.36 -17.66
C ALA A 135 -4.50 9.49 -16.87
N ILE A 136 -3.60 10.38 -17.30
CA ILE A 136 -2.36 10.67 -16.56
C ILE A 136 -2.66 11.29 -15.20
N LYS A 137 -3.65 12.19 -15.11
CA LYS A 137 -4.07 12.76 -13.82
C LYS A 137 -4.58 11.68 -12.86
N ILE A 138 -5.42 10.76 -13.33
CA ILE A 138 -5.91 9.63 -12.53
C ILE A 138 -4.72 8.76 -12.06
N TYR A 139 -3.75 8.52 -12.94
CA TYR A 139 -2.53 7.79 -12.58
C TYR A 139 -1.73 8.51 -11.48
N ILE A 140 -1.54 9.82 -11.59
CA ILE A 140 -0.84 10.62 -10.56
C ILE A 140 -1.59 10.54 -9.22
N ASP A 141 -2.91 10.72 -9.23
CA ASP A 141 -3.73 10.67 -8.02
C ASP A 141 -3.66 9.28 -7.35
N LEU A 142 -3.64 8.20 -8.15
CA LEU A 142 -3.51 6.83 -7.68
C LEU A 142 -2.18 6.57 -6.96
N TYR A 143 -1.09 7.19 -7.40
CA TYR A 143 0.26 7.00 -6.87
C TYR A 143 0.75 8.10 -5.93
N HIS A 144 -0.04 9.17 -5.74
CA HIS A 144 0.32 10.36 -4.97
C HIS A 144 0.89 10.04 -3.59
N ASP A 145 0.15 9.30 -2.76
CA ASP A 145 0.55 9.01 -1.38
C ASP A 145 1.82 8.13 -1.33
N THR A 146 1.93 7.22 -2.30
CA THR A 146 3.07 6.31 -2.40
C THR A 146 4.34 7.07 -2.80
N TRP A 147 4.24 8.00 -3.74
CA TRP A 147 5.34 8.87 -4.13
C TRP A 147 5.75 9.83 -3.02
N ALA A 148 4.79 10.44 -2.32
CA ALA A 148 5.07 11.28 -1.17
C ALA A 148 5.83 10.52 -0.07
N MET A 149 5.45 9.25 0.15
CA MET A 149 6.17 8.36 1.06
C MET A 149 7.60 8.11 0.57
N ILE A 150 7.80 7.70 -0.70
CA ILE A 150 9.13 7.48 -1.29
C ILE A 150 10.03 8.72 -1.19
N ASP A 151 9.49 9.91 -1.46
CA ASP A 151 10.27 11.16 -1.39
C ASP A 151 10.71 11.47 0.03
N SER A 152 9.83 11.20 1.00
CA SER A 152 10.18 11.28 2.43
C SER A 152 11.28 10.29 2.80
N TYR A 153 11.25 9.08 2.22
CA TYR A 153 12.30 8.08 2.38
C TYR A 153 13.64 8.51 1.77
N ARG A 154 13.65 9.03 0.54
CA ARG A 154 14.87 9.48 -0.16
C ARG A 154 15.61 10.59 0.58
N GLN A 155 14.89 11.45 1.30
CA GLN A 155 15.50 12.48 2.15
C GLN A 155 16.32 11.90 3.30
N LEU A 156 15.95 10.72 3.79
CA LEU A 156 16.58 10.05 4.93
C LEU A 156 17.59 8.98 4.48
N TYR A 157 17.32 8.32 3.35
CA TYR A 157 18.06 7.18 2.81
C TYR A 157 18.15 7.30 1.28
N PRO A 158 19.16 8.02 0.75
CA PRO A 158 19.32 8.28 -0.68
C PRO A 158 19.44 7.03 -1.56
N GLU A 159 19.83 5.90 -0.96
CA GLU A 159 19.94 4.59 -1.60
C GLU A 159 18.59 4.00 -2.01
N ILE A 160 17.46 4.47 -1.47
CA ILE A 160 16.11 3.98 -1.79
C ILE A 160 15.56 4.75 -3.00
N ASN A 161 15.71 4.18 -4.20
CA ASN A 161 15.34 4.88 -5.44
C ASN A 161 14.10 4.32 -6.17
N SER A 162 13.54 3.18 -5.79
CA SER A 162 12.36 2.60 -6.47
C SER A 162 11.31 2.01 -5.53
N MET A 163 10.11 1.75 -6.08
CA MET A 163 8.99 1.11 -5.38
C MET A 163 9.36 -0.31 -4.91
N ASP A 164 10.04 -1.07 -5.76
CA ASP A 164 10.48 -2.43 -5.45
C ASP A 164 11.52 -2.44 -4.34
N MET A 165 12.38 -1.42 -4.27
CA MET A 165 13.33 -1.24 -3.19
C MET A 165 12.63 -0.97 -1.86
N LEU A 166 11.49 -0.28 -1.80
CA LEU A 166 10.74 -0.17 -0.54
C LEU A 166 10.29 -1.53 0.01
N SER A 167 9.91 -2.47 -0.88
CA SER A 167 9.55 -3.83 -0.47
C SER A 167 10.76 -4.62 0.07
N GLN A 168 11.96 -4.34 -0.45
CA GLN A 168 13.22 -5.00 -0.05
C GLN A 168 13.92 -4.32 1.15
N VAL A 169 13.82 -2.99 1.27
CA VAL A 169 14.43 -2.16 2.33
C VAL A 169 13.72 -2.32 3.67
N THR A 170 12.59 -3.04 3.68
CA THR A 170 11.87 -3.35 4.91
C THR A 170 12.76 -4.00 5.98
N GLY A 171 13.76 -4.82 5.63
CA GLY A 171 14.60 -5.52 6.60
C GLY A 171 15.34 -4.61 7.59
N GLU A 172 16.08 -3.62 7.10
CA GLU A 172 16.93 -2.76 7.95
C GLU A 172 16.13 -1.69 8.68
N GLN A 173 15.11 -1.11 8.05
CA GLN A 173 14.23 -0.12 8.71
C GLN A 173 13.27 -0.76 9.71
N LYS A 174 12.74 -1.96 9.44
CA LYS A 174 12.03 -2.75 10.45
C LYS A 174 12.94 -3.02 11.63
N ARG A 175 14.20 -3.37 11.39
CA ARG A 175 15.18 -3.62 12.45
C ARG A 175 15.48 -2.34 13.22
N PHE A 176 15.60 -1.19 12.55
CA PHE A 176 15.76 0.11 13.19
C PHE A 176 14.58 0.44 14.11
N LEU A 177 13.34 0.39 13.62
CA LEU A 177 12.18 0.71 14.45
C LEU A 177 11.90 -0.34 15.52
N SER A 178 12.14 -1.63 15.25
CA SER A 178 12.10 -2.67 16.28
C SER A 178 13.15 -2.41 17.37
N ASN A 179 14.34 -1.92 16.99
CA ASN A 179 15.38 -1.53 17.94
C ASN A 179 15.02 -0.26 18.72
N VAL A 180 14.42 0.75 18.07
CA VAL A 180 13.97 1.99 18.72
C VAL A 180 12.85 1.68 19.72
N LEU A 181 11.83 0.92 19.32
CA LEU A 181 10.76 0.49 20.21
C LEU A 181 11.29 -0.43 21.32
N GLY A 182 12.17 -1.38 21.01
CA GLY A 182 12.81 -2.23 22.01
C GLY A 182 13.62 -1.42 23.04
N ARG A 183 14.36 -0.40 22.59
CA ARG A 183 15.05 0.54 23.49
C ARG A 183 14.07 1.38 24.31
N MET A 184 13.01 1.89 23.70
CA MET A 184 11.96 2.64 24.39
C MET A 184 11.32 1.80 25.50
N LEU A 185 10.97 0.55 25.21
CA LEU A 185 10.48 -0.40 26.20
C LEU A 185 11.51 -0.62 27.31
N SER A 186 12.79 -0.82 26.97
CA SER A 186 13.84 -1.01 27.99
C SER A 186 14.07 0.21 28.89
N THR A 187 13.82 1.42 28.38
CA THR A 187 14.03 2.67 29.10
C THR A 187 12.83 3.03 29.97
N TYR A 188 11.62 2.66 29.54
CA TYR A 188 10.37 3.14 30.12
C TYR A 188 9.41 2.03 30.57
N ASP A 189 9.83 0.77 30.64
CA ASP A 189 9.03 -0.39 31.09
C ASP A 189 8.22 -0.13 32.37
N LYS A 190 8.89 0.42 33.41
CA LYS A 190 8.27 0.74 34.70
C LYS A 190 7.26 1.88 34.59
N GLU A 191 7.55 2.88 33.78
CA GLU A 191 6.64 4.01 33.61
C GLU A 191 5.42 3.61 32.77
N ILE A 192 5.62 2.81 31.71
CA ILE A 192 4.54 2.21 30.92
C ILE A 192 3.64 1.37 31.83
N SER A 193 4.22 0.51 32.67
CA SER A 193 3.46 -0.33 33.61
C SER A 193 2.74 0.50 34.68
N ARG A 194 3.34 1.60 35.15
CA ARG A 194 2.72 2.52 36.10
C ARG A 194 1.55 3.27 35.48
N THR A 195 1.73 3.88 34.31
CA THR A 195 0.65 4.58 33.59
C THR A 195 -0.50 3.63 33.25
N TRP A 196 -0.16 2.39 32.86
CA TRP A 196 -1.15 1.34 32.65
C TRP A 196 -1.91 0.99 33.93
N ALA A 197 -1.23 0.76 35.06
CA ALA A 197 -1.86 0.47 36.35
C ALA A 197 -2.75 1.61 36.84
N ASP A 198 -2.30 2.86 36.68
CA ASP A 198 -3.10 4.05 36.98
C ASP A 198 -4.37 4.09 36.10
N GLU A 199 -4.26 3.82 34.79
CA GLU A 199 -5.41 3.75 33.88
C GLU A 199 -6.38 2.62 34.26
N LEU A 200 -5.89 1.43 34.61
CA LEU A 200 -6.73 0.32 35.07
C LEU A 200 -7.48 0.69 36.34
N SER A 201 -6.80 1.27 37.32
CA SER A 201 -7.39 1.65 38.61
C SER A 201 -8.55 2.64 38.46
N TYR A 202 -8.46 3.51 37.45
CA TYR A 202 -9.46 4.53 37.16
C TYR A 202 -10.60 4.02 36.28
N LYS A 203 -10.28 3.29 35.19
CA LYS A 203 -11.27 2.86 34.20
C LYS A 203 -12.00 1.57 34.57
N ILE A 204 -11.36 0.69 35.33
CA ILE A 204 -11.91 -0.62 35.72
C ILE A 204 -11.65 -0.81 37.22
N PRO A 205 -12.48 -0.21 38.10
CA PRO A 205 -12.23 -0.19 39.55
C PRO A 205 -12.04 -1.59 40.17
N VAL A 206 -12.70 -2.62 39.63
CA VAL A 206 -12.56 -4.02 40.05
C VAL A 206 -11.11 -4.50 39.97
N LEU A 207 -10.31 -4.00 39.02
CA LEU A 207 -8.91 -4.41 38.84
C LEU A 207 -7.96 -3.79 39.87
N LYS A 208 -8.40 -2.79 40.64
CA LYS A 208 -7.55 -2.07 41.59
C LYS A 208 -6.94 -2.99 42.64
N GLU A 209 -7.70 -3.98 43.11
CA GLU A 209 -7.25 -4.96 44.11
C GLU A 209 -6.32 -6.03 43.53
N TYR A 210 -6.22 -6.11 42.21
CA TYR A 210 -5.42 -7.10 41.49
C TYR A 210 -4.13 -6.51 40.90
N LEU A 211 -3.87 -5.21 41.08
CA LEU A 211 -2.70 -4.54 40.50
C LEU A 211 -1.37 -5.18 40.95
N ASP A 212 -1.28 -5.63 42.20
CA ASP A 212 -0.08 -6.31 42.72
C ASP A 212 0.22 -7.63 42.00
N LEU A 213 -0.80 -8.26 41.40
CA LEU A 213 -0.67 -9.47 40.59
C LEU A 213 -0.47 -9.13 39.10
N LEU A 214 -1.20 -8.12 38.60
CA LEU A 214 -1.24 -7.75 37.19
C LEU A 214 0.01 -7.01 36.73
N VAL A 215 0.62 -6.16 37.57
CA VAL A 215 1.84 -5.41 37.23
C VAL A 215 3.02 -6.34 36.95
N PRO A 216 3.37 -7.32 37.80
CA PRO A 216 4.45 -8.26 37.49
C PRO A 216 4.21 -9.08 36.21
N ILE A 217 2.94 -9.43 35.92
CA ILE A 217 2.57 -10.14 34.69
C ILE A 217 2.83 -9.22 33.48
N ASN A 218 2.42 -7.96 33.57
CA ASN A 218 2.63 -6.98 32.53
C ASN A 218 4.11 -6.74 32.24
N GLU A 219 4.94 -6.60 33.28
CA GLU A 219 6.38 -6.43 33.14
C GLU A 219 7.03 -7.62 32.41
N LYS A 220 6.61 -8.86 32.73
CA LYS A 220 7.05 -10.06 32.00
C LYS A 220 6.64 -10.02 30.52
N ILE A 221 5.41 -9.58 30.22
CA ILE A 221 4.91 -9.44 28.85
C ILE A 221 5.72 -8.38 28.08
N LEU A 222 5.96 -7.20 28.69
CA LEU A 222 6.76 -6.14 28.08
C LEU A 222 8.20 -6.59 27.80
N SER A 223 8.81 -7.33 28.72
CA SER A 223 10.14 -7.92 28.52
C SER A 223 10.14 -8.93 27.36
N ALA A 224 9.08 -9.73 27.20
CA ALA A 224 8.94 -10.66 26.08
C ALA A 224 8.82 -9.93 24.73
N ILE A 225 8.05 -8.85 24.70
CA ILE A 225 7.87 -8.01 23.51
C ILE A 225 9.21 -7.37 23.15
N GLN A 226 9.95 -6.86 24.13
CA GLN A 226 11.29 -6.33 23.91
C GLN A 226 12.21 -7.37 23.28
N ASP A 227 12.28 -8.59 23.85
CA ASP A 227 13.11 -9.67 23.30
C ASP A 227 12.68 -10.00 21.86
N HIS A 228 11.37 -10.12 21.60
CA HIS A 228 10.84 -10.40 20.26
C HIS A 228 11.15 -9.30 19.24
N LEU A 229 11.05 -8.03 19.63
CA LEU A 229 11.36 -6.90 18.76
C LEU A 229 12.86 -6.84 18.45
N GLN A 230 13.73 -7.12 19.42
CA GLN A 230 15.18 -7.11 19.23
C GLN A 230 15.71 -8.38 18.52
N GLY A 231 14.85 -9.33 18.20
CA GLY A 231 15.22 -10.60 17.55
C GLY A 231 15.89 -11.59 18.50
N ASN A 232 15.76 -11.38 19.81
CA ASN A 232 16.23 -12.31 20.83
C ASN A 232 15.23 -13.46 21.00
N SER A 233 15.73 -14.61 21.47
CA SER A 233 14.84 -15.68 21.93
C SER A 233 14.11 -15.23 23.20
N ILE A 234 12.79 -15.41 23.23
CA ILE A 234 11.97 -15.10 24.41
C ILE A 234 12.44 -16.01 25.57
N LYS A 235 12.77 -15.40 26.71
CA LYS A 235 13.46 -16.06 27.84
C LYS A 235 12.60 -17.01 28.67
N PHE A 236 11.33 -17.16 28.37
CA PHE A 236 10.40 -18.03 29.09
C PHE A 236 9.53 -18.83 28.12
N VAL A 237 8.84 -19.85 28.66
CA VAL A 237 7.95 -20.69 27.87
C VAL A 237 6.53 -20.13 28.01
N PHE A 238 5.80 -19.97 26.89
CA PHE A 238 4.42 -19.49 26.95
C PHE A 238 3.50 -20.36 27.82
N SER A 239 3.87 -21.62 28.09
CA SER A 239 3.18 -22.49 29.04
C SER A 239 3.21 -21.96 30.48
N ASP A 240 4.17 -21.13 30.86
CA ASP A 240 4.26 -20.54 32.20
C ASP A 240 3.05 -19.62 32.48
N PHE A 241 2.47 -19.04 31.42
CA PHE A 241 1.25 -18.23 31.51
C PHE A 241 -0.02 -19.08 31.72
N VAL A 242 0.03 -20.39 31.47
CA VAL A 242 -1.08 -21.30 31.84
C VAL A 242 -1.20 -21.39 33.35
N GLU A 243 -0.07 -21.52 34.06
CA GLU A 243 -0.09 -21.55 35.52
C GLU A 243 -0.55 -20.20 36.09
N THR A 244 -0.05 -19.09 35.53
CA THR A 244 -0.54 -17.75 35.87
C THR A 244 -2.06 -17.61 35.66
N GLY A 245 -2.61 -18.18 34.58
CA GLY A 245 -4.05 -18.21 34.34
C GLY A 245 -4.84 -18.91 35.45
N ARG A 246 -4.35 -20.07 35.91
CA ARG A 246 -4.94 -20.82 37.04
C ARG A 246 -4.87 -20.03 38.34
N GLU A 247 -3.74 -19.40 38.62
CA GLU A 247 -3.56 -18.55 39.80
C GLU A 247 -4.56 -17.39 39.83
N LEU A 248 -4.76 -16.72 38.69
CA LEU A 248 -5.72 -15.61 38.58
C LEU A 248 -7.17 -16.06 38.78
N LYS A 249 -7.53 -17.25 38.28
CA LYS A 249 -8.84 -17.87 38.56
C LYS A 249 -9.02 -18.18 40.04
N ASN A 250 -8.01 -18.76 40.69
CA ASN A 250 -8.05 -19.03 42.13
C ASN A 250 -8.19 -17.74 42.96
N LYS A 251 -7.69 -16.62 42.44
CA LYS A 251 -7.86 -15.28 43.00
C LYS A 251 -9.19 -14.61 42.62
N HIS A 252 -10.04 -15.29 41.84
CA HIS A 252 -11.36 -14.81 41.42
C HIS A 252 -11.34 -13.55 40.54
N LEU A 253 -10.22 -13.29 39.84
CA LEU A 253 -10.16 -12.20 38.85
C LEU A 253 -10.98 -12.59 37.61
N PRO A 254 -12.05 -11.89 37.23
CA PRO A 254 -12.84 -12.32 36.09
C PRO A 254 -12.09 -12.14 34.76
N LEU A 255 -12.24 -13.15 33.90
CA LEU A 255 -11.50 -13.27 32.64
C LEU A 255 -11.73 -12.10 31.66
N PRO A 256 -12.96 -11.55 31.48
CA PRO A 256 -13.17 -10.38 30.62
C PRO A 256 -12.33 -9.16 31.03
N GLU A 257 -12.20 -8.93 32.34
CA GLU A 257 -11.43 -7.85 32.93
C GLU A 257 -9.93 -8.08 32.75
N LEU A 258 -9.45 -9.33 32.87
CA LEU A 258 -8.09 -9.72 32.54
C LEU A 258 -7.75 -9.45 31.07
N ILE A 259 -8.62 -9.86 30.15
CA ILE A 259 -8.43 -9.61 28.70
C ILE A 259 -8.39 -8.10 28.42
N THR A 260 -9.29 -7.35 29.05
CA THR A 260 -9.32 -5.88 28.91
C THR A 260 -8.06 -5.23 29.46
N ALA A 261 -7.53 -5.73 30.59
CA ALA A 261 -6.28 -5.26 31.16
C ALA A 261 -5.12 -5.42 30.18
N LEU A 262 -5.01 -6.57 29.52
CA LEU A 262 -3.97 -6.84 28.52
C LEU A 262 -4.13 -5.98 27.25
N ALA A 263 -5.36 -5.75 26.81
CA ALA A 263 -5.62 -4.85 25.68
C ALA A 263 -5.20 -3.40 25.98
N LEU A 264 -5.41 -2.93 27.21
CA LEU A 264 -4.96 -1.60 27.66
C LEU A 264 -3.45 -1.52 27.82
N SER A 265 -2.78 -2.60 28.21
CA SER A 265 -1.31 -2.64 28.26
C SER A 265 -0.69 -2.35 26.90
N ARG A 266 -1.23 -2.97 25.84
CA ARG A 266 -0.81 -2.71 24.46
C ARG A 266 -0.98 -1.24 24.08
N LYS A 267 -2.10 -0.62 24.48
CA LYS A 267 -2.38 0.81 24.25
C LYS A 267 -1.31 1.70 24.91
N SER A 268 -0.90 1.39 26.14
CA SER A 268 0.10 2.19 26.87
C SER A 268 1.47 2.20 26.19
N ILE A 269 1.86 1.13 25.49
CA ILE A 269 3.09 1.12 24.66
C ILE A 269 2.99 2.17 23.53
N TRP A 270 1.84 2.25 22.86
CA TRP A 270 1.63 3.17 21.74
C TRP A 270 1.54 4.63 22.18
N GLU A 271 0.83 4.92 23.27
CA GLU A 271 0.79 6.26 23.85
C GLU A 271 2.20 6.74 24.22
N ARG A 272 3.03 5.83 24.75
CA ARG A 272 4.42 6.14 25.05
C ARG A 272 5.26 6.40 23.80
N ALA A 273 5.09 5.60 22.75
CA ALA A 273 5.77 5.80 21.48
C ALA A 273 5.41 7.16 20.86
N GLN A 274 4.13 7.54 20.89
CA GLN A 274 3.64 8.80 20.36
C GLN A 274 4.18 10.00 21.16
N ASN A 275 4.16 9.94 22.49
CA ASN A 275 4.67 11.00 23.36
C ASN A 275 6.17 11.26 23.15
N ASN A 276 6.93 10.21 22.83
CA ASN A 276 8.36 10.32 22.51
C ASN A 276 8.64 10.70 21.03
N ARG A 277 7.61 11.06 20.26
CA ARG A 277 7.69 11.41 18.83
C ARG A 277 8.38 10.34 17.97
N ILE A 278 8.27 9.07 18.37
CA ILE A 278 8.81 7.93 17.60
C ILE A 278 8.00 7.70 16.30
N LEU A 279 6.81 8.31 16.19
CA LEU A 279 5.86 8.18 15.07
C LEU A 279 5.52 9.54 14.43
N ALA A 280 6.51 10.42 14.30
CA ALA A 280 6.29 11.79 13.86
C ALA A 280 6.25 11.93 12.33
N SER A 281 6.80 10.97 11.59
CA SER A 281 6.81 10.94 10.13
C SER A 281 5.80 9.93 9.54
N PRO A 282 5.26 10.17 8.32
CA PRO A 282 4.39 9.23 7.62
C PRO A 282 5.01 7.82 7.46
N LEU A 283 6.32 7.77 7.26
CA LEU A 283 7.12 6.55 7.22
C LEU A 283 7.06 5.78 8.56
N GLU A 284 7.32 6.45 9.67
CA GLU A 284 7.28 5.82 10.99
C GLU A 284 5.88 5.29 11.31
N ILE A 285 4.82 5.97 10.84
CA ILE A 285 3.43 5.53 11.00
C ILE A 285 3.17 4.23 10.22
N TYR A 286 3.57 4.15 8.94
CA TYR A 286 3.39 2.93 8.13
C TYR A 286 4.15 1.74 8.75
N THR A 287 5.41 1.94 9.12
CA THR A 287 6.21 0.86 9.70
C THR A 287 5.73 0.48 11.10
N ALA A 288 5.17 1.43 11.86
CA ALA A 288 4.51 1.14 13.12
C ALA A 288 3.26 0.28 12.96
N LEU A 289 2.48 0.45 11.89
CA LEU A 289 1.34 -0.44 11.61
C LEU A 289 1.79 -1.89 11.38
N GLU A 290 2.92 -2.09 10.71
CA GLU A 290 3.47 -3.44 10.51
C GLU A 290 4.05 -4.03 11.82
N LEU A 291 4.74 -3.21 12.61
CA LEU A 291 5.18 -3.57 13.97
C LEU A 291 4.01 -3.88 14.90
N ASN A 292 2.88 -3.19 14.73
CA ASN A 292 1.66 -3.46 15.47
C ASN A 292 1.16 -4.87 15.24
N ASN A 293 1.20 -5.39 14.00
CA ASN A 293 0.81 -6.77 13.73
C ASN A 293 1.70 -7.78 14.48
N ARG A 294 3.00 -7.51 14.62
CA ARG A 294 3.93 -8.36 15.39
C ARG A 294 3.67 -8.33 16.89
N ILE A 295 3.39 -7.15 17.43
CA ILE A 295 3.03 -6.97 18.85
C ILE A 295 1.67 -7.64 19.13
N ILE A 296 0.67 -7.46 18.25
CA ILE A 296 -0.66 -8.07 18.35
C ILE A 296 -0.54 -9.59 18.46
N PHE A 297 0.19 -10.22 17.54
CA PHE A 297 0.35 -11.67 17.55
C PHE A 297 0.94 -12.19 18.87
N LEU A 298 1.86 -11.44 19.47
CA LEU A 298 2.45 -11.82 20.76
C LEU A 298 1.46 -11.66 21.92
N TYR A 299 0.70 -10.56 21.95
CA TYR A 299 -0.39 -10.36 22.93
C TYR A 299 -1.48 -11.42 22.81
N ASP A 300 -1.89 -11.79 21.61
CA ASP A 300 -2.90 -12.83 21.37
C ASP A 300 -2.44 -14.17 21.93
N ARG A 301 -1.15 -14.49 21.82
CA ARG A 301 -0.57 -15.67 22.47
C ARG A 301 -0.65 -15.57 23.99
N PHE A 302 -0.27 -14.44 24.61
CA PHE A 302 -0.39 -14.27 26.06
C PHE A 302 -1.83 -14.45 26.55
N ILE A 303 -2.78 -13.81 25.86
CA ILE A 303 -4.21 -13.92 26.15
C ILE A 303 -4.65 -15.39 26.03
N TYR A 304 -4.25 -16.09 24.97
CA TYR A 304 -4.61 -17.50 24.77
C TYR A 304 -4.11 -18.38 25.92
N TYR A 305 -2.83 -18.29 26.30
CA TYR A 305 -2.28 -19.16 27.34
C TYR A 305 -2.84 -18.82 28.74
N LEU A 306 -3.06 -17.53 29.04
CA LEU A 306 -3.73 -17.11 30.27
C LEU A 306 -5.18 -17.62 30.32
N ALA A 307 -5.94 -17.43 29.24
CA ALA A 307 -7.33 -17.88 29.17
C ALA A 307 -7.43 -19.41 29.22
N LYS A 308 -6.51 -20.13 28.59
CA LYS A 308 -6.43 -21.59 28.67
C LYS A 308 -6.24 -22.05 30.11
N GLY A 309 -5.26 -21.49 30.82
CA GLY A 309 -5.05 -21.77 32.24
C GLY A 309 -6.22 -21.39 33.12
N TYR A 310 -6.91 -20.29 32.78
CA TYR A 310 -8.12 -19.87 33.48
C TYR A 310 -9.29 -20.84 33.26
N CYS A 311 -9.42 -21.45 32.08
CA CYS A 311 -10.52 -22.38 31.80
C CYS A 311 -10.30 -23.78 32.39
N GLU A 312 -9.04 -24.20 32.59
CA GLU A 312 -8.66 -25.45 33.27
C GLU A 312 -8.98 -25.40 34.77
#